data_AF-A0A259CZS4-F1
#
_entry.id   AF-A0A259CZS4-F1
#
_cell.length_a   1.000
_cell.length_b   1.000
_cell.length_c   1.000
_cell.angle_alpha   90.00
_cell.angle_beta   90.00
_cell.angle_gamma   90.00
#
_symmetry.space_group_name_H-M   'P 1'
#
loop_
_entity.id
_entity.type
_entity.pdbx_description
1 polymer ?
#
loop_
_entity_poly.entity_id
_entity_poly.type
_entity_poly.pdbx_seq_one_letter_code
_entity_poly.pdbx_strand_id
1 'polypeptide(L)'
;EQSDIKLNADLLLEFRIDAVIATNTTIARDAVKGLEFGEELGGLSGAPVRNASTEVVKNLKQYLGDVIPIIGVGGILSGQDALEKVEAGASLVQIYSGLIYRGPKLISECAAALKK
;
A
#
# COMPACT_ATOMS: atom_id res chain seq x y z
N GLU A 1 9.35 8.93 8.50
CA GLU A 1 8.92 8.85 9.92
C GLU A 1 7.47 9.34 10.05
N GLN A 2 6.81 9.20 11.20
CA GLN A 2 5.42 9.71 11.36
C GLN A 2 5.33 11.23 11.10
N SER A 3 6.38 11.98 11.45
CA SER A 3 6.55 13.41 11.16
C SER A 3 6.43 13.71 9.66
N ASP A 4 7.09 12.93 8.80
CA ASP A 4 7.04 13.12 7.36
C ASP A 4 5.65 12.82 6.78
N ILE A 5 4.98 11.78 7.29
CA ILE A 5 3.63 11.41 6.82
C ILE A 5 2.65 12.55 7.12
N LYS A 6 2.72 13.13 8.32
CA LYS A 6 1.87 14.27 8.69
C LYS A 6 2.16 15.48 7.79
N LEU A 7 3.43 15.84 7.61
CA LEU A 7 3.82 16.97 6.76
C LEU A 7 3.28 16.81 5.33
N ASN A 8 3.42 15.62 4.75
CA ASN A 8 2.86 15.35 3.42
C ASN A 8 1.33 15.47 3.42
N ALA A 9 0.64 14.93 4.44
CA ALA A 9 -0.82 15.03 4.53
C ALA A 9 -1.29 16.50 4.62
N ASP A 10 -0.62 17.34 5.42
CA ASP A 10 -0.94 18.76 5.53
C ASP A 10 -0.80 19.48 4.18
N LEU A 11 0.28 19.20 3.43
CA LEU A 11 0.52 19.78 2.11
C LEU A 11 -0.51 19.29 1.07
N LEU A 12 -0.89 18.01 1.10
CA LEU A 12 -1.92 17.47 0.21
C LEU A 12 -3.24 18.21 0.39
N LEU A 13 -3.62 18.50 1.65
CA LEU A 13 -4.82 19.27 1.99
C LEU A 13 -4.71 20.73 1.54
N GLU A 14 -3.56 21.38 1.82
CA GLU A 14 -3.29 22.77 1.44
C GLU A 14 -3.44 22.99 -0.07
N PHE A 15 -2.85 22.11 -0.87
CA PHE A 15 -2.86 22.20 -2.33
C PHE A 15 -4.06 21.51 -2.99
N ARG A 16 -4.99 20.96 -2.20
CA ARG A 16 -6.23 20.33 -2.69
C ARG A 16 -5.96 19.23 -3.72
N ILE A 17 -5.02 18.36 -3.42
CA ILE A 17 -4.71 17.21 -4.28
C ILE A 17 -5.91 16.25 -4.32
N ASP A 18 -6.23 15.73 -5.51
CA ASP A 18 -7.42 14.92 -5.72
C ASP A 18 -7.35 13.52 -5.07
N ALA A 19 -6.16 12.94 -4.96
CA ALA A 19 -5.93 11.61 -4.38
C ALA A 19 -4.44 11.38 -4.11
N VAL A 20 -4.13 10.41 -3.23
CA VAL A 20 -2.76 9.96 -2.98
C VAL A 20 -2.63 8.44 -3.13
N ILE A 21 -1.55 7.98 -3.77
CA ILE A 21 -1.20 6.56 -3.86
C ILE A 21 -0.20 6.22 -2.75
N ALA A 22 -0.54 5.24 -1.92
CA ALA A 22 0.28 4.79 -0.80
C ALA A 22 0.39 3.25 -0.82
N THR A 23 1.54 2.63 -1.14
CA THR A 23 2.90 3.20 -1.26
C THR A 23 3.65 2.77 -2.52
N ASN A 24 4.79 3.44 -2.76
CA ASN A 24 5.83 2.94 -3.68
C ASN A 24 6.61 1.79 -3.02
N THR A 25 7.63 1.28 -3.72
CA THR A 25 8.61 0.30 -3.23
C THR A 25 9.38 0.81 -2.00
N THR A 26 10.00 -0.09 -1.25
CA THR A 26 10.90 0.27 -0.15
C THR A 26 12.36 -0.01 -0.47
N ILE A 27 13.27 0.76 0.14
CA ILE A 27 14.71 0.47 0.14
C ILE A 27 15.11 -0.45 1.30
N ALA A 28 14.24 -0.66 2.29
CA ALA A 28 14.51 -1.58 3.39
C ALA A 28 14.71 -3.02 2.89
N ARG A 29 15.62 -3.75 3.53
CA ARG A 29 16.02 -5.11 3.14
C ARG A 29 15.90 -6.16 4.25
N ASP A 30 15.48 -5.75 5.45
CA ASP A 30 15.40 -6.65 6.62
C ASP A 30 14.57 -7.91 6.35
N ALA A 31 13.49 -7.78 5.59
CA ALA A 31 12.57 -8.87 5.27
C ALA A 31 13.12 -9.88 4.24
N VAL A 32 14.22 -9.58 3.55
CA VAL A 32 14.85 -10.45 2.54
C VAL A 32 16.31 -10.77 2.83
N LYS A 33 16.78 -10.42 4.03
CA LYS A 33 18.17 -10.63 4.45
C LYS A 33 18.54 -12.11 4.39
N GLY A 34 19.67 -12.43 3.75
CA GLY A 34 20.16 -13.79 3.60
C GLY A 34 19.52 -14.61 2.47
N LEU A 35 18.61 -14.03 1.69
CA LEU A 35 18.14 -14.64 0.43
C LEU A 35 19.14 -14.36 -0.69
N GLU A 36 19.12 -15.19 -1.74
CA GLU A 36 20.04 -15.13 -2.89
C GLU A 36 20.20 -13.73 -3.48
N PHE A 37 19.11 -12.99 -3.61
CA PHE A 37 19.07 -11.62 -4.14
C PHE A 37 18.76 -10.56 -3.07
N GLY A 38 18.97 -10.88 -1.79
CA GLY A 38 18.60 -10.02 -0.66
C GLY A 38 19.35 -8.68 -0.62
N GLU A 39 20.54 -8.63 -1.22
CA GLU A 39 21.44 -7.47 -1.23
C GLU A 39 21.35 -6.64 -2.53
N GLU A 40 20.46 -7.00 -3.47
CA GLU A 40 20.27 -6.25 -4.72
C GLU A 40 19.79 -4.81 -4.43
N LEU A 41 20.32 -3.84 -5.18
CA LEU A 41 19.95 -2.43 -5.06
C LEU A 41 18.59 -2.14 -5.70
N GLY A 42 17.93 -1.08 -5.24
CA GLY A 42 16.67 -0.59 -5.82
C GLY A 42 15.44 -0.82 -4.93
N GLY A 43 14.26 -0.81 -5.54
CA GLY A 43 12.98 -0.92 -4.83
C GLY A 43 12.53 -2.35 -4.58
N LEU A 44 12.27 -2.71 -3.31
CA LEU A 44 11.62 -3.96 -2.91
C LEU A 44 10.09 -3.80 -2.90
N SER A 45 9.39 -4.80 -3.41
CA SER A 45 7.94 -4.86 -3.55
C SER A 45 7.37 -6.18 -3.02
N GLY A 46 6.05 -6.33 -3.07
CA GLY A 46 5.37 -7.59 -2.76
C GLY A 46 5.14 -7.82 -1.27
N ALA A 47 5.01 -9.09 -0.87
CA ALA A 47 4.66 -9.47 0.50
C ALA A 47 5.52 -8.78 1.59
N PRO A 48 6.85 -8.59 1.41
CA PRO A 48 7.68 -7.88 2.38
C PRO A 48 7.20 -6.48 2.78
N VAL A 49 6.52 -5.77 1.87
CA VAL A 49 6.09 -4.38 2.13
C VAL A 49 4.67 -4.28 2.67
N ARG A 50 3.93 -5.38 2.80
CA ARG A 50 2.50 -5.37 3.13
C ARG A 50 2.20 -4.60 4.40
N ASN A 51 2.83 -4.97 5.52
CA ASN A 51 2.55 -4.38 6.83
C ASN A 51 2.93 -2.89 6.87
N ALA A 52 4.14 -2.55 6.42
CA ALA A 52 4.62 -1.17 6.41
C ALA A 52 3.72 -0.26 5.54
N SER A 53 3.34 -0.73 4.35
CA SER A 53 2.43 0.04 3.49
C SER A 53 1.01 0.16 4.06
N THR A 54 0.52 -0.83 4.83
CA THR A 54 -0.81 -0.74 5.48
C THR A 54 -0.78 0.29 6.60
N GLU A 55 0.30 0.33 7.38
CA GLU A 55 0.49 1.36 8.42
C GLU A 55 0.58 2.77 7.81
N VAL A 56 1.21 2.96 6.66
CA VAL A 56 1.21 4.27 5.97
C VAL A 56 -0.20 4.67 5.55
N VAL A 57 -1.00 3.75 4.97
CA VAL A 57 -2.41 4.02 4.62
C VAL A 57 -3.19 4.46 5.85
N LYS A 58 -3.05 3.74 6.96
CA LYS A 58 -3.72 4.05 8.23
C LYS A 58 -3.34 5.43 8.78
N ASN A 59 -2.05 5.77 8.79
CA ASN A 59 -1.58 7.07 9.25
C ASN A 59 -2.07 8.21 8.34
N LEU A 60 -2.00 8.04 7.01
CA LEU A 60 -2.56 9.02 6.08
C LEU A 60 -4.06 9.20 6.29
N LYS A 61 -4.81 8.11 6.52
CA LYS A 61 -6.25 8.18 6.79
C LYS A 61 -6.57 9.03 8.02
N GLN A 62 -5.77 8.92 9.08
CA GLN A 62 -5.95 9.70 10.30
C GLN A 62 -5.80 11.22 10.07
N TYR A 63 -4.91 11.63 9.15
CA TYR A 63 -4.66 13.04 8.86
C TYR A 63 -5.56 13.60 7.75
N LEU A 64 -5.82 12.82 6.70
CA LEU A 64 -6.59 13.24 5.52
C LEU A 64 -8.11 13.10 5.71
N GLY A 65 -8.55 12.25 6.64
CA GLY A 65 -9.96 11.92 6.82
C GLY A 65 -10.59 11.38 5.54
N ASP A 66 -11.79 11.85 5.20
CA ASP A 66 -12.49 11.53 3.94
C ASP A 66 -12.29 12.60 2.85
N VAL A 67 -11.43 13.60 3.10
CA VAL A 67 -11.25 14.74 2.18
C VAL A 67 -10.45 14.34 0.95
N ILE A 68 -9.35 13.59 1.15
CA ILE A 68 -8.48 13.12 0.07
C ILE A 68 -8.50 11.58 0.06
N PRO A 69 -9.01 10.94 -1.01
CA PRO A 69 -9.04 9.49 -1.13
C PRO A 69 -7.62 8.91 -1.25
N ILE A 70 -7.44 7.75 -0.62
CA ILE A 70 -6.16 7.02 -0.60
C ILE A 70 -6.30 5.78 -1.50
N ILE A 71 -5.35 5.59 -2.40
CA ILE A 71 -5.22 4.38 -3.22
C ILE A 71 -4.13 3.50 -2.58
N GLY A 72 -4.54 2.40 -1.96
CA GLY A 72 -3.68 1.50 -1.21
C GLY A 72 -2.91 0.51 -2.08
N VAL A 73 -1.60 0.42 -1.90
CA VAL A 73 -0.69 -0.42 -2.70
C VAL A 73 0.39 -1.00 -1.81
N GLY A 74 0.86 -2.20 -2.14
CA GLY A 74 1.97 -2.86 -1.46
C GLY A 74 1.54 -4.16 -0.80
N GLY A 75 2.11 -5.27 -1.30
CA GLY A 75 1.96 -6.59 -0.68
C GLY A 75 0.57 -7.21 -0.72
N ILE A 76 -0.27 -6.84 -1.69
CA ILE A 76 -1.59 -7.45 -1.89
C ILE A 76 -1.44 -8.74 -2.71
N LEU A 77 -1.60 -9.90 -2.06
CA LEU A 77 -1.47 -11.23 -2.67
C LEU A 77 -2.76 -12.07 -2.54
N SER A 78 -3.79 -11.53 -1.90
CA SER A 78 -5.10 -12.18 -1.69
C SER A 78 -6.21 -11.13 -1.57
N GLY A 79 -7.47 -11.57 -1.63
CA GLY A 79 -8.61 -10.69 -1.35
C GLY A 79 -8.62 -10.15 0.08
N GLN A 80 -8.13 -10.92 1.06
CA GLN A 80 -7.99 -10.46 2.43
C GLN A 80 -7.00 -9.31 2.56
N ASP A 81 -5.85 -9.38 1.86
CA ASP A 81 -4.89 -8.27 1.86
C ASP A 81 -5.49 -6.99 1.26
N ALA A 82 -6.35 -7.12 0.23
CA ALA A 82 -7.05 -5.98 -0.34
C ALA A 82 -8.07 -5.39 0.64
N LEU A 83 -8.82 -6.24 1.35
CA LEU A 83 -9.75 -5.81 2.39
C LEU A 83 -9.02 -5.08 3.53
N GLU A 84 -7.89 -5.62 3.99
CA GLU A 84 -7.06 -4.97 5.03
C GLU A 84 -6.63 -3.55 4.65
N LYS A 85 -6.30 -3.30 3.38
CA LYS A 85 -5.98 -1.93 2.91
C LYS A 85 -7.19 -1.00 2.98
N VAL A 86 -8.36 -1.50 2.59
CA VAL A 86 -9.60 -0.71 2.62
C VAL A 86 -10.03 -0.42 4.06
N GLU A 87 -9.94 -1.42 4.95
CA GLU A 87 -10.18 -1.26 6.38
C GLU A 87 -9.19 -0.28 7.04
N ALA A 88 -7.94 -0.23 6.57
CA ALA A 88 -6.97 0.77 6.99
C ALA A 88 -7.28 2.19 6.50
N GLY A 89 -8.22 2.36 5.55
CA GLY A 89 -8.68 3.66 5.07
C GLY A 89 -8.50 3.92 3.59
N ALA A 90 -8.00 2.96 2.81
CA ALA A 90 -7.93 3.11 1.36
C ALA A 90 -9.33 3.07 0.72
N SER A 91 -9.55 3.94 -0.26
CA SER A 91 -10.76 3.96 -1.09
C SER A 91 -10.66 2.97 -2.26
N LEU A 92 -9.44 2.74 -2.77
CA LEU A 92 -9.13 1.82 -3.86
C LEU A 92 -7.84 1.06 -3.55
N VAL A 93 -7.59 -0.03 -4.28
CA VAL A 93 -6.33 -0.78 -4.18
C VAL A 93 -5.65 -0.96 -5.54
N GLN A 94 -4.32 -1.01 -5.58
CA GLN A 94 -3.54 -1.42 -6.75
C GLN A 94 -2.71 -2.67 -6.47
N ILE A 95 -2.51 -3.47 -7.50
CA ILE A 95 -1.80 -4.75 -7.44
C ILE A 95 -0.69 -4.77 -8.48
N TYR A 96 0.50 -5.25 -8.08
CA TYR A 96 1.62 -5.53 -8.99
C TYR A 96 2.22 -6.90 -8.67
N SER A 97 3.07 -7.03 -7.65
CA SER A 97 3.76 -8.30 -7.37
C SER A 97 2.79 -9.47 -7.17
N GLY A 98 1.62 -9.22 -6.60
CA GLY A 98 0.55 -10.22 -6.51
C GLY A 98 0.14 -10.80 -7.88
N LEU A 99 0.05 -9.98 -8.93
CA LEU A 99 -0.26 -10.47 -10.28
C LEU A 99 0.82 -11.41 -10.82
N ILE A 100 2.09 -11.15 -10.51
CA ILE A 100 3.22 -11.99 -10.96
C ILE A 100 3.10 -13.39 -10.34
N TYR A 101 2.78 -13.50 -9.05
CA TYR A 101 2.77 -14.78 -8.34
C TYR A 101 1.42 -15.51 -8.36
N ARG A 102 0.30 -14.78 -8.46
CA ARG A 102 -1.07 -15.33 -8.36
C ARG A 102 -1.81 -15.32 -9.70
N GLY A 103 -1.27 -14.64 -10.71
CA GLY A 103 -1.92 -14.46 -11.99
C GLY A 103 -3.21 -13.62 -11.91
N PRO A 104 -4.00 -13.57 -13.00
CA PRO A 104 -5.18 -12.71 -13.11
C PRO A 104 -6.31 -13.10 -12.16
N LYS A 105 -6.32 -14.34 -11.64
CA LYS A 105 -7.33 -14.79 -10.65
C LYS A 105 -7.40 -13.86 -9.43
N LEU A 106 -6.26 -13.31 -9.01
CA LEU A 106 -6.17 -12.38 -7.89
C LEU A 106 -7.11 -11.17 -8.05
N ILE A 107 -7.31 -10.68 -9.27
CA ILE A 107 -8.21 -9.54 -9.54
C ILE A 107 -9.62 -9.87 -9.06
N SER A 108 -10.14 -11.02 -9.47
CA SER A 108 -11.48 -11.47 -9.10
C SER A 108 -11.61 -11.77 -7.61
N GLU A 109 -10.56 -12.30 -6.97
CA GLU A 109 -10.53 -12.54 -5.52
C GLU A 109 -10.61 -11.23 -4.74
N CYS A 110 -9.82 -10.22 -5.11
CA CYS A 110 -9.88 -8.90 -4.50
C CYS A 110 -11.23 -8.22 -4.75
N ALA A 111 -11.74 -8.24 -5.98
CA ALA A 111 -13.03 -7.65 -6.29
C ALA A 111 -14.18 -8.32 -5.51
N ALA A 112 -14.13 -9.64 -5.32
CA ALA A 112 -15.12 -10.36 -4.52
C ALA A 112 -15.03 -10.01 -3.03
N ALA A 113 -13.82 -9.90 -2.46
CA ALA A 113 -13.62 -9.53 -1.06
C ALA A 113 -14.06 -8.09 -0.74
N LEU A 114 -14.02 -7.20 -1.73
CA LEU A 114 -14.42 -5.79 -1.58
C LEU A 114 -15.90 -5.52 -1.93
N LYS A 115 -16.65 -6.54 -2.37
CA LYS A 115 -18.11 -6.40 -2.57
C LYS A 115 -18.79 -6.29 -1.21
N LYS A 116 -19.62 -5.25 -1.07
CA LYS A 116 -20.58 -5.09 0.03
C LYS A 116 -21.80 -5.98 -0.19
#